data_AF-A0A4R4QJX9-F1
#
_entry.id   AF-A0A4R4QJX9-F1
#
_cell.length_a   1.000
_cell.length_b   1.000
_cell.length_c   1.000
_cell.angle_alpha   90.00
_cell.angle_beta   90.00
_cell.angle_gamma   90.00
#
_symmetry.space_group_name_H-M   'P 1'
#
loop_
_entity.id
_entity.type
_entity.pdbx_description
1 polymer ?
#
loop_
_entity_poly.entity_id
_entity_poly.type
_entity_poly.pdbx_seq_one_letter_code
_entity_poly.pdbx_strand_id
1 'polypeptide(L)'
;MSVDGAGTKYCSTECKAAGYHPYRRTQHRCAWCGKEAPHSRRPGSVWPYICDNCTAPIKHVVDRLKSHRVPHERARQLLTEPGCEICGVDLLKRVRSSGHGKNTARLVVDHDHDCCPASTHSCGQCVRGLICHSCNIAAGLVRDDPKIAQALASYLDRSRESAA
;
A
#
# COMPACT_ATOMS: atom_id res chain seq x y z
N MET A 1 32.70 9.66 -1.98
CA MET A 1 33.67 10.47 -2.77
C MET A 1 33.54 10.01 -4.21
N SER A 2 33.12 10.87 -5.13
CA SER A 2 33.10 10.54 -6.57
C SER A 2 34.54 10.45 -7.06
N VAL A 3 34.89 9.34 -7.69
CA VAL A 3 36.10 9.25 -8.51
C VAL A 3 35.88 10.05 -9.78
N ASP A 4 36.82 10.94 -10.11
CA ASP A 4 36.73 11.82 -11.28
C ASP A 4 36.51 11.02 -12.56
N GLY A 5 35.52 11.44 -13.36
CA GLY A 5 35.14 10.79 -14.62
C GLY A 5 34.25 9.55 -14.51
N ALA A 6 34.20 8.86 -13.35
CA ALA A 6 33.33 7.70 -13.14
C ALA A 6 31.88 8.10 -12.81
N GLY A 7 31.67 9.22 -12.12
CA GLY A 7 30.36 9.65 -11.64
C GLY A 7 29.86 8.82 -10.45
N THR A 8 28.69 9.17 -9.89
CA THR A 8 28.19 8.57 -8.62
C THR A 8 27.72 7.12 -8.72
N LYS A 9 27.65 6.57 -9.94
CA LYS A 9 27.12 5.22 -10.22
C LYS A 9 28.19 4.13 -10.30
N TYR A 10 29.47 4.51 -10.38
CA TYR A 10 30.57 3.58 -10.62
C TYR A 10 31.71 3.86 -9.65
N CYS A 11 32.35 2.79 -9.15
CA CYS A 11 33.47 2.90 -8.21
C CYS A 11 34.81 3.24 -8.88
N SER A 12 34.91 3.16 -10.22
CA SER A 12 36.07 3.61 -11.01
C SER A 12 35.70 3.88 -12.47
N THR A 13 36.59 4.55 -13.20
CA THR A 13 36.47 4.77 -14.65
C THR A 13 36.63 3.47 -15.44
N GLU A 14 37.44 2.50 -14.97
CA GLU A 14 37.51 1.17 -15.59
C GLU A 14 36.20 0.39 -15.42
N CYS A 15 35.57 0.43 -14.23
CA CYS A 15 34.28 -0.22 -14.01
C CYS A 15 33.18 0.40 -14.89
N LYS A 16 33.23 1.72 -15.10
CA LYS A 16 32.36 2.43 -16.03
C LYS A 16 32.60 1.98 -17.48
N ALA A 17 33.86 1.86 -17.90
CA ALA A 17 34.23 1.41 -19.25
C ALA A 17 33.88 -0.07 -19.51
N ALA A 18 34.03 -0.92 -18.50
CA ALA A 18 33.64 -2.33 -18.55
C ALA A 18 32.12 -2.55 -18.52
N GLY A 19 31.31 -1.50 -18.29
CA GLY A 19 29.87 -1.64 -18.01
C GLY A 19 29.57 -2.49 -16.78
N TYR A 20 30.58 -2.73 -15.93
CA TYR A 20 30.54 -3.68 -14.83
C TYR A 20 29.90 -3.01 -13.62
N HIS A 21 28.63 -3.33 -13.38
CA HIS A 21 27.93 -3.01 -12.15
C HIS A 21 27.89 -4.28 -11.29
N PRO A 22 28.78 -4.46 -10.30
CA PRO A 22 28.99 -5.73 -9.58
C PRO A 22 27.74 -6.30 -8.88
N TYR A 23 26.68 -5.51 -8.73
CA TYR A 23 25.45 -5.94 -8.05
C TYR A 23 24.16 -5.67 -8.84
N ARG A 24 24.21 -5.65 -10.18
CA ARG A 24 22.96 -5.54 -10.96
C ARG A 24 22.28 -6.91 -11.01
N ARG A 25 21.63 -7.32 -9.92
CA ARG A 25 20.70 -8.46 -9.97
C ARG A 25 19.68 -8.16 -11.06
N THR A 26 19.67 -8.99 -12.10
CA THR A 26 18.75 -8.87 -13.23
C THR A 26 17.36 -9.41 -12.87
N GLN A 27 17.30 -10.20 -11.79
CA GLN A 27 16.11 -10.90 -11.31
C GLN A 27 16.01 -10.79 -9.77
N HIS A 28 14.79 -10.88 -9.26
CA HIS A 28 14.46 -10.96 -7.84
C HIS A 28 13.43 -12.07 -7.60
N ARG A 29 13.40 -12.64 -6.40
CA ARG A 29 12.32 -13.54 -5.98
C ARG A 29 11.14 -12.70 -5.51
N CYS A 30 9.98 -12.84 -6.16
CA CYS A 30 8.77 -12.10 -5.79
C CYS A 30 8.33 -12.46 -4.37
N ALA A 31 8.12 -11.45 -3.51
CA ALA A 31 7.69 -11.67 -2.13
C ALA A 31 6.29 -12.29 -2.01
N TRP A 32 5.45 -12.18 -3.03
CA TRP A 32 4.06 -12.68 -3.00
C TRP A 32 3.90 -14.08 -3.59
N CYS A 33 4.39 -14.30 -4.81
CA CYS A 33 4.21 -15.58 -5.50
C CYS A 33 5.44 -16.48 -5.43
N GLY A 34 6.54 -16.01 -4.83
CA GLY A 34 7.79 -16.77 -4.72
C GLY A 34 8.54 -17.01 -6.03
N LYS A 35 7.97 -16.62 -7.18
CA LYS A 35 8.59 -16.82 -8.50
C LYS A 35 9.73 -15.84 -8.74
N GLU A 36 10.74 -16.26 -9.48
CA GLU A 36 11.76 -15.36 -10.01
C GLU A 36 11.14 -14.44 -11.06
N ALA A 37 11.45 -13.15 -10.96
CA ALA A 37 10.95 -12.12 -11.86
C ALA A 37 12.08 -11.16 -12.24
N PRO A 38 12.10 -10.66 -13.48
CA PRO A 38 13.07 -9.63 -13.87
C PRO A 38 12.85 -8.37 -13.03
N HIS A 39 13.93 -7.66 -12.69
CA HIS A 39 13.78 -6.31 -12.15
C HIS A 39 13.07 -5.42 -13.17
N SER A 40 11.98 -4.77 -12.76
CA SER A 40 11.29 -3.81 -13.62
C SER A 40 12.28 -2.70 -14.03
N ARG A 41 12.47 -2.54 -15.34
CA ARG A 41 13.28 -1.46 -15.91
C ARG A 41 12.54 -0.12 -15.96
N ARG A 42 11.27 -0.09 -15.55
CA ARG A 42 10.44 1.14 -15.61
C ARG A 42 10.96 2.15 -14.58
N PRO A 43 11.33 3.37 -15.00
CA PRO A 43 11.65 4.46 -14.08
C PRO A 43 10.49 4.63 -13.09
N GLY A 44 10.78 4.61 -11.79
CA GLY A 44 9.75 4.73 -10.74
C GLY A 44 8.95 3.44 -10.48
N SER A 45 9.47 2.25 -10.78
CA SER A 45 8.94 1.02 -10.17
C SER A 45 9.31 0.98 -8.70
N VAL A 46 8.40 1.49 -7.87
CA VAL A 46 8.58 1.72 -6.43
C VAL A 46 8.74 0.42 -5.62
N TRP A 47 8.56 -0.75 -6.26
CA TRP A 47 8.52 -2.06 -5.58
C TRP A 47 9.49 -3.06 -6.23
N PRO A 48 10.79 -2.99 -5.94
CA PRO A 48 11.80 -3.83 -6.60
C PRO A 48 11.74 -5.33 -6.23
N TYR A 49 10.79 -5.78 -5.39
CA TYR A 49 10.69 -7.15 -4.88
C TYR A 49 9.31 -7.82 -5.07
N ILE A 50 8.33 -7.18 -5.73
CA ILE A 50 7.06 -7.81 -6.15
C ILE A 50 6.94 -7.72 -7.67
N CYS A 51 6.64 -8.83 -8.34
CA CYS A 51 6.57 -8.86 -9.80
C CYS A 51 5.36 -8.11 -10.38
N ASP A 52 5.47 -7.68 -11.64
CA ASP A 52 4.41 -6.95 -12.35
C ASP A 52 3.07 -7.70 -12.39
N ASN A 53 3.10 -9.04 -12.48
CA ASN A 53 1.88 -9.85 -12.48
C ASN A 53 1.15 -9.81 -11.12
N CYS A 54 1.91 -9.80 -10.02
CA CYS A 54 1.38 -9.69 -8.67
C CYS A 54 0.90 -8.26 -8.36
N THR A 55 1.59 -7.23 -8.86
CA THR A 55 1.18 -5.83 -8.65
C THR A 55 0.08 -5.36 -9.60
N ALA A 56 -0.10 -5.97 -10.77
CA ALA A 56 -1.09 -5.54 -11.76
C ALA A 56 -2.53 -5.44 -11.20
N PRO A 57 -3.06 -6.42 -10.43
CA PRO A 57 -4.41 -6.32 -9.85
C PRO A 57 -4.57 -5.16 -8.86
N ILE A 58 -3.49 -4.74 -8.21
CA ILE A 58 -3.48 -3.71 -7.17
C ILE A 58 -2.74 -2.44 -7.61
N LYS A 59 -2.51 -2.24 -8.91
CA LYS A 59 -1.77 -1.08 -9.42
C LYS A 59 -2.33 0.25 -8.90
N HIS A 60 -3.66 0.35 -8.81
CA HIS A 60 -4.34 1.53 -8.28
C HIS A 60 -3.97 1.83 -6.82
N VAL A 61 -3.79 0.80 -5.99
CA VAL A 61 -3.35 0.93 -4.59
C VAL A 61 -1.92 1.40 -4.53
N VAL A 62 -1.06 0.79 -5.34
CA VAL A 62 0.35 1.19 -5.49
C VAL A 62 0.46 2.66 -5.86
N ASP A 63 -0.30 3.12 -6.85
CA ASP A 63 -0.28 4.52 -7.28
C ASP A 63 -0.77 5.44 -6.15
N ARG A 64 -1.81 5.03 -5.41
CA ARG A 64 -2.30 5.77 -4.24
C ARG A 64 -1.25 5.87 -3.14
N LEU A 65 -0.59 4.79 -2.75
CA LEU A 65 0.49 4.82 -1.75
C LEU A 65 1.59 5.84 -2.12
N LYS A 66 1.90 5.97 -3.42
CA LYS A 66 2.83 7.01 -3.91
C LYS A 66 2.26 8.42 -3.76
N SER A 67 1.01 8.65 -4.19
CA SER A 67 0.34 9.96 -4.04
C SER A 67 0.24 10.40 -2.57
N HIS A 68 0.06 9.43 -1.68
CA HIS A 68 0.04 9.60 -0.22
C HIS A 68 1.44 9.72 0.41
N ARG A 69 2.51 9.74 -0.40
CA ARG A 69 3.91 9.88 0.01
C ARG A 69 4.35 8.84 1.05
N VAL A 70 3.75 7.65 1.02
CA VAL A 70 4.05 6.58 1.96
C VAL A 70 5.49 6.12 1.76
N PRO A 71 6.33 6.08 2.82
CA PRO A 71 7.69 5.57 2.71
C PRO A 71 7.73 4.13 2.19
N HIS A 72 8.76 3.79 1.41
CA HIS A 72 8.90 2.46 0.80
C HIS A 72 8.78 1.31 1.82
N GLU A 73 9.39 1.45 2.99
CA GLU A 73 9.34 0.43 4.03
C GLU A 73 7.92 0.28 4.62
N ARG A 74 7.21 1.38 4.86
CA ARG A 74 5.83 1.32 5.37
C ARG A 74 4.89 0.69 4.35
N ALA A 75 5.00 1.08 3.10
CA ALA A 75 4.21 0.48 2.04
C ALA A 75 4.55 -0.98 1.77
N ARG A 76 5.81 -1.41 2.02
CA ARG A 76 6.18 -2.83 2.04
C ARG A 76 5.38 -3.61 3.06
N GLN A 77 5.26 -3.10 4.29
CA GLN A 77 4.49 -3.74 5.35
C GLN A 77 3.03 -3.87 4.95
N LEU A 78 2.40 -2.77 4.50
CA LEU A 78 1.00 -2.75 4.08
C LEU A 78 0.68 -3.73 2.93
N LEU A 79 1.65 -3.95 2.04
CA LEU A 79 1.48 -4.83 0.89
C LEU A 79 1.93 -6.28 1.16
N THR A 80 2.57 -6.61 2.27
CA THR A 80 2.99 -8.00 2.51
C THR A 80 1.78 -8.89 2.81
N GLU A 81 0.80 -8.37 3.54
CA GLU A 81 -0.46 -9.04 3.86
C GLU A 81 -1.64 -8.08 3.63
N PRO A 82 -2.02 -7.85 2.36
CA PRO A 82 -3.04 -6.86 2.02
C PRO A 82 -4.46 -7.32 2.43
N GLY A 83 -4.83 -7.03 3.67
CA GLY A 83 -6.16 -7.18 4.23
C GLY A 83 -6.69 -5.86 4.79
N CYS A 84 -8.01 -5.75 4.97
CA CYS A 84 -8.59 -4.62 5.67
C CYS A 84 -8.22 -4.70 7.14
N GLU A 85 -7.51 -3.70 7.66
CA GLU A 85 -7.06 -3.70 9.06
C GLU A 85 -8.23 -3.63 10.08
N ILE A 86 -9.43 -3.25 9.64
CA ILE A 86 -10.62 -3.17 10.48
C ILE A 86 -11.43 -4.47 10.49
N CYS A 87 -11.76 -5.02 9.31
CA CYS A 87 -12.67 -6.18 9.21
C CYS A 87 -11.99 -7.47 8.72
N GLY A 88 -10.69 -7.43 8.46
CA GLY A 88 -9.91 -8.59 8.02
C GLY A 88 -10.24 -9.09 6.61
N VAL A 89 -11.13 -8.42 5.86
CA VAL A 89 -11.45 -8.86 4.49
C VAL A 89 -10.17 -8.84 3.65
N ASP A 90 -9.89 -9.97 3.02
CA ASP A 90 -8.79 -10.11 2.07
C ASP A 90 -9.04 -9.17 0.89
N LEU A 91 -8.17 -8.18 0.74
CA LEU A 91 -8.33 -7.12 -0.24
C LEU A 91 -7.87 -7.55 -1.64
N LEU A 92 -7.20 -8.70 -1.77
CA LEU A 92 -6.85 -9.30 -3.06
C LEU A 92 -7.96 -10.21 -3.60
N LYS A 93 -8.87 -10.70 -2.74
CA LYS A 93 -10.03 -11.45 -3.17
C LYS A 93 -11.07 -10.52 -3.81
N ARG A 94 -11.41 -10.82 -5.07
CA ARG A 94 -12.52 -10.14 -5.77
C ARG A 94 -13.84 -10.51 -5.08
N VAL A 95 -14.40 -9.60 -4.30
CA VAL A 95 -15.76 -9.77 -3.74
C VAL A 95 -16.79 -9.30 -4.77
N ARG A 96 -17.85 -10.11 -4.98
CA ARG A 96 -19.00 -9.70 -5.80
C ARG A 96 -19.69 -8.54 -5.09
N SER A 97 -19.71 -7.37 -5.71
CA SER A 97 -20.43 -6.22 -5.16
C SER A 97 -21.93 -6.46 -5.23
N SER A 98 -22.59 -6.49 -4.08
CA SER A 98 -24.04 -6.47 -3.96
C SER A 98 -24.55 -5.08 -4.39
N GLY A 99 -24.71 -4.88 -5.70
CA GLY A 99 -25.29 -3.66 -6.29
C GLY A 99 -24.47 -3.07 -7.43
N HIS A 100 -25.10 -2.97 -8.60
CA HIS A 100 -24.65 -2.27 -9.83
C HIS A 100 -23.14 -2.41 -10.18
N GLY A 101 -22.75 -3.64 -10.56
CA GLY A 101 -21.86 -3.86 -11.71
C GLY A 101 -20.41 -3.35 -11.67
N LYS A 102 -19.85 -2.95 -10.52
CA LYS A 102 -18.42 -2.65 -10.40
C LYS A 102 -17.83 -3.27 -9.14
N ASN A 103 -16.96 -4.27 -9.29
CA ASN A 103 -16.19 -4.92 -8.24
C ASN A 103 -15.56 -3.89 -7.27
N THR A 104 -16.04 -3.82 -6.02
CA THR A 104 -15.76 -2.75 -5.05
C THR A 104 -14.71 -3.08 -3.99
N ALA A 105 -13.85 -4.07 -4.19
CA ALA A 105 -12.60 -4.16 -3.42
C ALA A 105 -11.59 -3.14 -3.96
N ARG A 106 -11.94 -1.85 -3.92
CA ARG A 106 -10.98 -0.77 -4.09
C ARG A 106 -10.37 -0.55 -2.72
N LEU A 107 -9.16 -1.06 -2.51
CA LEU A 107 -8.39 -0.75 -1.32
C LEU A 107 -8.28 0.76 -1.20
N VAL A 108 -8.45 1.26 0.02
CA VAL A 108 -8.29 2.68 0.34
C VAL A 108 -7.09 2.83 1.26
N VAL A 109 -6.27 3.85 1.01
CA VAL A 109 -5.19 4.26 1.91
C VAL A 109 -5.83 5.19 2.95
N ASP A 110 -6.08 4.64 4.14
CA ASP A 110 -6.65 5.41 5.23
C ASP A 110 -5.58 6.24 5.93
N HIS A 111 -5.93 7.47 6.27
CA HIS A 111 -5.02 8.43 6.86
C HIS A 111 -5.78 9.41 7.74
N ASP A 112 -5.07 9.96 8.72
CA ASP A 112 -5.63 10.96 9.62
C ASP A 112 -5.75 12.32 8.91
N HIS A 113 -7.00 12.80 8.84
CA HIS A 113 -7.36 14.07 8.21
C HIS A 113 -7.02 15.29 9.06
N ASP A 114 -6.82 15.14 10.38
CA ASP A 114 -6.39 16.24 11.26
C ASP A 114 -4.92 16.60 11.03
N CYS A 115 -4.10 15.61 10.62
CA CYS A 115 -2.69 15.82 10.30
C CYS A 115 -2.49 16.55 8.96
N CYS A 116 -3.37 16.35 7.99
CA CYS A 116 -3.27 16.94 6.64
C CYS A 116 -4.57 17.64 6.24
N PRO A 117 -5.01 18.69 6.97
CA PRO A 117 -6.25 19.37 6.69
C PRO A 117 -6.15 20.06 5.31
N ALA A 118 -7.19 19.92 4.49
CA ALA A 118 -7.30 20.45 3.12
C ALA A 118 -6.50 19.74 2.00
N SER A 119 -5.92 18.56 2.24
CA SER A 119 -5.32 17.74 1.17
C SER A 119 -6.12 16.47 0.90
N THR A 120 -6.24 16.09 -0.36
CA THR A 120 -6.72 14.75 -0.76
C THR A 120 -5.62 13.67 -0.63
N HIS A 121 -4.45 14.06 -0.10
CA HIS A 121 -3.26 13.24 0.06
C HIS A 121 -2.70 13.40 1.48
N SER A 122 -1.99 12.37 1.95
CA SER A 122 -1.30 12.41 3.23
C SER A 122 0.15 12.89 3.09
N CYS A 123 0.75 13.29 4.22
CA CYS A 123 2.19 13.51 4.35
C CYS A 123 3.01 12.20 4.31
N GLY A 124 2.33 11.04 4.38
CA GLY A 124 2.93 9.70 4.41
C GLY A 124 3.18 9.16 5.82
N GLN A 125 3.24 10.04 6.82
CA GLN A 125 3.38 9.68 8.24
C GLN A 125 2.01 9.45 8.91
N CYS A 126 0.96 10.12 8.45
CA CYS A 126 -0.39 9.98 8.99
C CYS A 126 -1.21 8.83 8.37
N VAL A 127 -0.58 7.98 7.55
CA VAL A 127 -1.25 6.79 6.99
C VAL A 127 -1.42 5.77 8.10
N ARG A 128 -2.69 5.49 8.43
CA ARG A 128 -3.07 4.49 9.43
C ARG A 128 -2.88 3.10 8.83
N GLY A 129 -3.47 2.85 7.67
CA GLY A 129 -3.49 1.51 7.09
C GLY A 129 -4.15 1.36 5.74
N LEU A 130 -4.30 0.11 5.31
CA LEU A 130 -5.16 -0.26 4.18
C LEU A 130 -6.51 -0.78 4.70
N ILE A 131 -7.60 -0.17 4.23
CA ILE A 131 -8.96 -0.58 4.60
C ILE A 131 -9.84 -0.74 3.36
N CYS A 132 -10.92 -1.49 3.49
CA CYS A 132 -11.93 -1.59 2.44
C CYS A 132 -12.80 -0.32 2.40
N HIS A 133 -13.42 -0.06 1.25
CA HIS A 133 -14.28 1.11 1.06
C HIS A 133 -15.42 1.22 2.09
N SER A 134 -16.02 0.10 2.48
CA SER A 134 -17.09 0.07 3.49
C SER A 134 -16.59 0.52 4.86
N CYS A 135 -15.42 0.05 5.29
CA CYS A 135 -14.80 0.49 6.54
C CYS A 135 -14.39 1.96 6.48
N ASN A 136 -13.90 2.44 5.31
CA ASN A 136 -13.59 3.85 5.12
C ASN A 136 -14.83 4.76 5.26
N ILE A 137 -15.97 4.35 4.67
CA ILE A 137 -17.24 5.06 4.86
C ILE A 137 -17.65 5.03 6.33
N ALA A 138 -17.57 3.88 7.00
CA ALA A 138 -17.94 3.74 8.40
C ALA A 138 -17.13 4.69 9.30
N ALA A 139 -15.80 4.80 9.08
CA ALA A 139 -14.94 5.76 9.77
C ALA A 139 -15.42 7.21 9.58
N GLY A 140 -15.75 7.61 8.34
CA GLY A 140 -16.32 8.93 8.06
C GLY A 140 -17.69 9.17 8.70
N LEU A 141 -18.55 8.15 8.78
CA LEU A 141 -19.87 8.25 9.42
C LEU A 141 -19.78 8.49 10.93
N VAL A 142 -18.74 7.94 11.57
CA VAL A 142 -18.40 8.24 12.97
C VAL A 142 -17.47 9.45 13.10
N ARG A 143 -17.27 10.22 12.02
CA ARG A 143 -16.46 11.45 11.95
C ARG A 143 -15.01 11.27 12.39
N ASP A 144 -14.44 10.09 12.10
CA ASP A 144 -13.09 9.72 12.56
C ASP A 144 -12.92 9.80 14.11
N ASP A 145 -14.00 9.85 14.89
CA ASP A 145 -13.98 9.99 16.35
C ASP A 145 -14.12 8.62 17.06
N PRO A 146 -13.08 8.15 17.78
CA PRO A 146 -13.12 6.89 18.53
C PRO A 146 -14.24 6.82 19.57
N LYS A 147 -14.64 7.95 20.17
CA LYS A 147 -15.70 7.99 21.18
C LYS A 147 -17.06 7.68 20.56
N ILE A 148 -17.32 8.20 19.37
CA ILE A 148 -18.55 7.91 18.61
C ILE A 148 -18.56 6.42 18.21
N ALA A 149 -17.41 5.89 17.77
CA ALA A 149 -17.29 4.47 17.43
C ALA A 149 -17.56 3.54 18.62
N GLN A 150 -17.02 3.87 19.81
CA GLN A 150 -17.27 3.11 21.05
C GLN A 150 -18.74 3.17 21.50
N ALA A 151 -19.36 4.36 21.40
CA ALA A 151 -20.78 4.52 21.71
C ALA A 151 -21.67 3.72 20.75
N LEU A 152 -21.32 3.67 19.46
CA LEU A 152 -22.01 2.85 18.46
C LEU A 152 -21.88 1.35 18.78
N ALA A 153 -20.68 0.88 19.13
CA ALA A 153 -20.47 -0.52 19.55
C ALA A 153 -21.36 -0.87 20.76
N SER A 154 -21.32 -0.04 21.81
CA SER A 154 -22.14 -0.21 23.01
C SER A 154 -23.65 -0.22 22.69
N TYR A 155 -24.09 0.63 21.75
CA TYR A 155 -25.48 0.66 21.30
C TYR A 155 -25.90 -0.66 20.64
N LEU A 156 -25.04 -1.25 19.80
CA LEU A 156 -25.31 -2.51 19.11
C LEU A 156 -25.38 -3.70 20.08
N ASP A 157 -24.51 -3.72 21.08
CA ASP A 157 -24.45 -4.82 22.06
C ASP A 157 -25.70 -4.91 22.95
N ARG A 158 -26.36 -3.78 23.27
CA ARG A 158 -27.60 -3.78 24.07
C ARG A 158 -28.71 -4.69 23.52
N SER A 159 -28.81 -4.79 22.19
CA SER A 159 -29.81 -5.66 21.55
C SER A 159 -29.43 -7.14 21.54
N ARG A 160 -28.15 -7.45 21.76
CA ARG A 160 -27.62 -8.82 21.82
C ARG A 160 -27.67 -9.38 23.24
N GLU A 161 -27.43 -8.54 24.24
CA GLU A 161 -27.57 -8.89 25.66
C GLU A 161 -29.03 -9.16 26.05
N SER A 162 -29.99 -8.50 25.39
CA SER A 162 -31.43 -8.73 25.61
C SER A 162 -31.95 -9.99 24.93
N ALA A 163 -31.15 -10.65 24.09
CA ALA A 163 -31.50 -11.85 23.33
C ALA A 163 -30.77 -13.11 23.81
N ALA A 164 -29.94 -13.00 24.85
CA ALA A 164 -29.25 -14.08 25.55
C ALA A 164 -29.92 -14.32 26.91
#